data_AF-A0A1I3FS77-F1
#
_entry.id   AF-A0A1I3FS77-F1
#
_cell.length_a   1.000
_cell.length_b   1.000
_cell.length_c   1.000
_cell.angle_alpha   90.00
_cell.angle_beta   90.00
_cell.angle_gamma   90.00
#
_symmetry.space_group_name_H-M   'P 1'
#
loop_
_entity.id
_entity.type
_entity.pdbx_description
1 polymer ?
#
loop_
_entity_poly.entity_id
_entity_poly.type
_entity_poly.pdbx_seq_one_letter_code
_entity_poly.pdbx_strand_id
1 'polypeptide(L)'
;MDKTQGKELLEIKNIILKQFGQSEWLELGFYLGCNDIIENHPRLLRSLSFGDEDYEGNVLTVLDEIIKLDTNNFKEIKIYLSEKFSNPQVSEYISTAHTEVPKKMMTFSPQVFSIPTKSQNDKLVTVMLPFSQQGTFNAVKNACDNLGLECKKADDIWENTTFIQDIFELIFTSKVMIADFTGKNPNVFYEVGIAHTLGKTVIPITQSINDIPSDLKHHRALVYHPIEQGYKELTNEIDKRLRTLFPEKELW
;
A
#
# COMPACT_ATOMS: atom_id res chain seq x y z
N MET A 1 14.30 14.66 12.24
CA MET A 1 13.13 13.94 11.70
C MET A 1 12.53 14.75 10.56
N ASP A 2 12.17 14.08 9.47
CA ASP A 2 11.34 14.67 8.43
C ASP A 2 9.84 14.66 8.84
N LYS A 3 8.97 15.29 8.05
CA LYS A 3 7.52 15.36 8.32
C LYS A 3 6.83 13.98 8.34
N THR A 4 7.40 12.98 7.68
CA THR A 4 6.85 11.62 7.58
C THR A 4 7.13 10.86 8.88
N GLN A 5 8.37 10.86 9.35
CA GLN A 5 8.75 10.31 10.66
C GLN A 5 7.95 10.96 11.80
N GLY A 6 7.67 12.26 11.70
CA GLY A 6 6.86 12.97 12.70
C GLY A 6 5.45 12.40 12.86
N LYS A 7 4.80 12.00 11.76
CA LYS A 7 3.47 11.36 11.80
C LYS A 7 3.54 9.96 12.42
N GLU A 8 4.52 9.18 12.00
CA GLU A 8 4.72 7.81 12.51
C GLU A 8 5.03 7.79 14.01
N LEU A 9 5.79 8.78 14.52
CA LEU A 9 6.06 8.91 15.95
C LEU A 9 4.77 9.16 16.75
N LEU A 10 3.84 9.97 16.19
CA LEU A 10 2.55 10.21 16.83
C LEU A 10 1.66 8.95 16.84
N GLU A 11 1.76 8.10 15.83
CA GLU A 11 1.08 6.81 15.80
C GLU A 11 1.62 5.85 16.86
N ILE A 12 2.95 5.73 16.96
CA ILE A 12 3.64 4.99 18.04
C ILE A 12 3.17 5.46 19.41
N LYS A 13 3.20 6.79 19.63
CA LYS A 13 2.72 7.41 20.88
C LYS A 13 1.27 7.01 21.19
N ASN A 14 0.37 7.05 20.20
CA ASN A 14 -1.03 6.69 20.41
C ASN A 14 -1.24 5.20 20.75
N ILE A 15 -0.39 4.30 20.23
CA ILE A 15 -0.40 2.88 20.61
C ILE A 15 0.04 2.74 22.07
N ILE A 16 1.16 3.38 22.42
CA ILE A 16 1.71 3.37 23.79
C ILE A 16 0.69 3.89 24.79
N LEU A 17 0.05 5.04 24.53
CA LEU A 17 -0.97 5.61 25.43
C LEU A 17 -2.15 4.67 25.72
N LYS A 18 -2.49 3.80 24.76
CA LYS A 18 -3.62 2.86 24.91
C LYS A 18 -3.24 1.54 25.56
N GLN A 19 -1.99 1.11 25.38
CA GLN A 19 -1.58 -0.27 25.65
C GLN A 19 -0.48 -0.41 26.71
N PHE A 20 0.32 0.63 26.97
CA PHE A 20 1.45 0.54 27.89
C PHE A 20 1.04 0.77 29.34
N GLY A 21 1.30 -0.22 30.17
CA GLY A 21 1.49 -0.06 31.61
C GLY A 21 2.98 0.13 31.96
N GLN A 22 3.28 0.10 33.26
CA GLN A 22 4.66 0.18 33.75
C GLN A 22 5.50 -1.00 33.25
N SER A 23 4.93 -2.21 33.20
CA SER A 23 5.64 -3.41 32.73
C SER A 23 6.07 -3.28 31.27
N GLU A 24 5.19 -2.77 30.40
CA GLU A 24 5.49 -2.56 28.98
C GLU A 24 6.62 -1.56 28.76
N TRP A 25 6.67 -0.50 29.56
CA TRP A 25 7.78 0.45 29.52
C TRP A 25 9.10 -0.20 29.89
N LEU A 26 9.14 -0.93 31.01
CA LEU A 26 10.37 -1.60 31.43
C LEU A 26 10.81 -2.64 30.40
N GLU A 27 9.90 -3.45 29.87
CA GLU A 27 10.21 -4.42 28.82
C GLU A 27 10.77 -3.77 27.55
N LEU A 28 10.19 -2.66 27.09
CA LEU A 28 10.71 -1.92 25.95
C LEU A 28 12.14 -1.42 26.22
N GLY A 29 12.40 -0.92 27.43
CA GLY A 29 13.75 -0.52 27.85
C GLY A 29 14.75 -1.66 27.80
N PHE A 30 14.36 -2.85 28.27
CA PHE A 30 15.24 -4.02 28.26
C PHE A 30 15.49 -4.50 26.83
N TYR A 31 14.44 -4.50 26.00
CA TYR A 31 14.53 -4.88 24.58
C TYR A 31 15.50 -3.99 23.80
N LEU A 32 15.48 -2.68 24.05
CA LEU A 32 16.35 -1.70 23.38
C LEU A 32 17.69 -1.46 24.08
N GLY A 33 17.90 -2.03 25.27
CA GLY A 33 19.07 -1.75 26.09
C GLY A 33 19.12 -0.31 26.64
N CYS A 34 17.97 0.35 26.81
CA CYS A 34 17.84 1.75 27.22
C CYS A 34 17.02 1.94 28.50
N ASN A 35 17.01 0.95 29.40
CA ASN A 35 16.29 1.00 30.68
C ASN A 35 16.55 2.27 31.49
N ASP A 36 17.79 2.73 31.51
CA ASP A 36 18.17 3.92 32.27
C ASP A 36 17.38 5.16 31.85
N ILE A 37 17.01 5.30 30.58
CA ILE A 37 16.18 6.42 30.09
C ILE A 37 14.79 6.35 30.71
N ILE A 38 14.22 5.15 30.80
CA ILE A 38 12.84 4.94 31.24
C ILE A 38 12.74 5.04 32.77
N GLU A 39 13.66 4.39 33.49
CA GLU A 39 13.67 4.35 34.95
C GLU A 39 14.06 5.69 35.56
N ASN A 40 15.00 6.42 34.94
CA ASN A 40 15.46 7.71 35.46
C ASN A 40 14.60 8.89 34.98
N HIS A 41 13.64 8.68 34.07
CA HIS A 41 12.77 9.78 33.65
C HIS A 41 11.88 10.23 34.82
N PRO A 42 11.97 11.50 35.27
CA PRO A 42 11.44 11.95 36.55
C PRO A 42 9.91 11.86 36.67
N ARG A 43 9.21 11.84 35.53
CA ARG A 43 7.75 11.91 35.48
C ARG A 43 7.06 10.78 34.73
N LEU A 44 7.77 9.91 33.99
CA LEU A 44 7.12 8.99 33.04
C LEU A 44 6.23 7.98 33.77
N LEU A 45 6.83 7.09 34.57
CA LEU A 45 6.10 6.04 35.28
C LEU A 45 5.18 6.61 36.36
N ARG A 46 5.56 7.77 36.95
CA ARG A 46 4.71 8.48 37.91
C ARG A 46 3.43 8.99 37.26
N SER A 47 3.53 9.76 36.17
CA SER A 47 2.36 10.31 35.48
C SER A 47 1.45 9.21 34.93
N LEU A 48 2.03 8.09 34.45
CA LEU A 48 1.26 6.88 34.10
C LEU A 48 0.47 6.33 35.29
N SER A 49 1.13 6.11 36.43
CA SER A 49 0.50 5.48 37.60
C SER A 49 -0.59 6.35 38.23
N PHE A 50 -0.46 7.67 38.18
CA PHE A 50 -1.45 8.60 38.74
C PHE A 50 -2.49 9.07 37.72
N GLY A 51 -2.33 8.73 36.44
CA GLY A 51 -3.23 9.16 35.36
C GLY A 51 -3.15 10.67 35.10
N ASP A 52 -1.96 11.27 35.28
CA ASP A 52 -1.75 12.70 35.10
C ASP A 52 -1.86 13.10 33.61
N GLU A 53 -2.39 14.29 33.33
CA GLU A 53 -2.53 14.82 31.96
C GLU A 53 -1.17 14.98 31.24
N ASP A 54 -0.08 15.14 31.98
CA ASP A 54 1.25 15.32 31.41
C ASP A 54 1.93 14.02 30.97
N TYR A 55 1.32 12.85 31.23
CA TYR A 55 1.85 11.56 30.78
C TYR A 55 2.09 11.54 29.28
N GLU A 56 1.14 12.07 28.49
CA GLU A 56 1.27 12.14 27.03
C GLU A 56 2.51 12.91 26.56
N GLY A 57 2.83 14.02 27.23
CA GLY A 57 4.04 14.77 26.95
C GLY A 57 5.31 13.98 27.29
N ASN A 58 5.29 13.31 28.46
CA ASN A 58 6.42 12.50 28.93
C ASN A 58 6.73 11.31 28.00
N VAL A 59 5.70 10.68 27.41
CA VAL A 59 5.89 9.62 26.41
C VAL A 59 6.71 10.14 25.22
N LEU A 60 6.38 11.31 24.69
CA LEU A 60 7.09 11.88 23.55
C LEU A 60 8.54 12.23 23.88
N THR A 61 8.79 12.81 25.05
CA THR A 61 10.14 13.12 25.52
C THR A 61 11.01 11.87 25.60
N VAL A 62 10.49 10.80 26.20
CA VAL A 62 11.24 9.53 26.35
C VAL A 62 11.49 8.87 25.00
N LEU A 63 10.49 8.84 24.11
CA LEU A 63 10.70 8.31 22.76
C LEU A 63 11.77 9.09 22.00
N ASP A 64 11.76 10.42 22.09
CA ASP A 64 12.77 11.27 21.44
C ASP A 64 14.18 11.02 22.00
N GLU A 65 14.32 10.84 23.32
CA GLU A 65 15.59 10.46 23.95
C GLU A 65 16.10 9.09 23.49
N ILE A 66 15.22 8.08 23.44
CA ILE A 66 15.56 6.73 22.96
C ILE A 66 16.01 6.76 21.50
N ILE A 67 15.33 7.52 20.64
CA ILE A 67 15.66 7.63 19.20
C ILE A 67 16.96 8.43 18.99
N LYS A 68 17.23 9.44 19.84
CA LYS A 68 18.48 10.19 19.81
C LYS A 68 19.68 9.35 20.25
N LEU A 69 19.47 8.39 21.16
CA LEU A 69 20.51 7.47 21.60
C LEU A 69 20.99 6.58 20.44
N ASP A 70 20.05 6.00 19.69
CA ASP A 70 20.32 5.29 18.43
C ASP A 70 19.14 5.46 17.48
N THR A 71 19.41 5.97 16.28
CA THR A 71 18.41 6.13 15.22
C THR A 71 17.74 4.81 14.81
N ASN A 72 18.40 3.66 15.01
CA ASN A 72 17.82 2.34 14.77
C ASN A 72 16.68 2.02 15.74
N ASN A 73 16.69 2.61 16.95
CA ASN A 73 15.64 2.36 17.95
C ASN A 73 14.25 2.74 17.43
N PHE A 74 14.14 3.70 16.51
CA PHE A 74 12.86 4.01 15.89
C PHE A 74 12.26 2.82 15.14
N LYS A 75 13.10 2.05 14.43
CA LYS A 75 12.69 0.84 13.73
C LYS A 75 12.41 -0.29 14.72
N GLU A 76 13.25 -0.46 15.74
CA GLU A 76 13.10 -1.52 16.75
C GLU A 76 11.84 -1.32 17.62
N ILE A 77 11.49 -0.07 17.97
CA ILE A 77 10.22 0.24 18.66
C ILE A 77 9.03 -0.22 17.82
N LYS A 78 9.04 0.04 16.50
CA LYS A 78 7.97 -0.42 15.61
C LYS A 78 7.87 -1.95 15.59
N ILE A 79 9.02 -2.64 15.53
CA ILE A 79 9.09 -4.10 15.56
C ILE A 79 8.48 -4.62 16.88
N TYR A 80 8.98 -4.15 18.03
CA TYR A 80 8.48 -4.51 19.35
C TYR A 80 6.97 -4.33 19.49
N LEU A 81 6.46 -3.15 19.09
CA LEU A 81 5.02 -2.86 19.17
C LEU A 81 4.20 -3.79 18.28
N SER A 82 4.69 -4.10 17.08
CA SER A 82 4.03 -5.01 16.15
C SER A 82 3.99 -6.45 16.67
N GLU A 83 5.08 -6.94 17.27
CA GLU A 83 5.17 -8.28 17.82
C GLU A 83 4.33 -8.43 19.10
N LYS A 84 4.47 -7.49 20.04
CA LYS A 84 3.84 -7.61 21.36
C LYS A 84 2.34 -7.35 21.34
N PHE A 85 1.89 -6.33 20.61
CA PHE A 85 0.48 -5.92 20.66
C PHE A 85 -0.36 -6.48 19.53
N SER A 86 0.22 -7.24 18.60
CA SER A 86 -0.48 -7.92 17.48
C SER A 86 -1.60 -7.06 16.90
N ASN A 87 -1.36 -5.75 16.83
CA ASN A 87 -2.18 -4.85 16.07
C ASN A 87 -1.62 -5.00 14.66
N PRO A 88 -2.43 -5.35 13.64
CA PRO A 88 -1.91 -5.49 12.28
C PRO A 88 -1.10 -4.24 12.00
N GLN A 89 0.17 -4.44 11.64
CA GLN A 89 1.17 -3.39 11.44
C GLN A 89 0.52 -2.17 10.82
N VAL A 90 0.84 -0.99 11.37
CA VAL A 90 0.60 0.35 10.80
C VAL A 90 0.01 0.22 9.41
N SER A 91 -1.32 0.34 9.29
CA SER A 91 -2.03 0.01 8.06
C SER A 91 -1.43 0.85 6.94
N GLU A 92 -0.54 0.26 6.14
CA GLU A 92 0.07 0.97 5.02
C GLU A 92 -1.09 1.48 4.18
N TYR A 93 -1.11 2.79 3.94
CA TYR A 93 -2.18 3.37 3.15
C TYR A 93 -1.94 2.98 1.69
N ILE A 94 -2.55 1.86 1.29
CA ILE A 94 -2.26 1.24 0.00
C ILE A 94 -3.08 1.78 -1.17
N SER A 95 -4.05 2.66 -0.92
CA SER A 95 -4.90 3.19 -1.97
C SER A 95 -4.14 4.19 -2.83
N THR A 96 -4.22 4.00 -4.14
CA THR A 96 -3.58 4.87 -5.14
C THR A 96 -4.60 5.70 -5.93
N ALA A 97 -5.90 5.41 -5.79
CA ALA A 97 -6.98 6.15 -6.45
C ALA A 97 -7.32 7.47 -5.76
N HIS A 98 -6.92 7.65 -4.50
CA HIS A 98 -7.19 8.84 -3.71
C HIS A 98 -5.90 9.59 -3.38
N THR A 99 -5.85 10.89 -3.69
CA THR A 99 -4.72 11.78 -3.36
C THR A 99 -4.72 12.23 -1.91
N GLU A 100 -5.86 12.13 -1.22
CA GLU A 100 -6.03 12.48 0.18
C GLU A 100 -6.45 11.25 1.00
N VAL A 101 -5.93 11.14 2.22
CA VAL A 101 -6.33 10.08 3.15
C VAL A 101 -7.77 10.35 3.60
N PRO A 102 -8.70 9.38 3.48
CA PRO A 102 -10.10 9.60 3.81
C PRO A 102 -10.28 9.83 5.32
N LYS A 103 -11.33 10.59 5.67
CA LYS A 103 -11.65 10.93 7.08
C LYS A 103 -11.98 9.71 7.95
N LYS A 104 -12.32 8.57 7.32
CA LYS A 104 -12.64 7.31 7.99
C LYS A 104 -11.92 6.18 7.27
N MET A 105 -11.19 5.38 8.04
CA MET A 105 -10.51 4.18 7.58
C MET A 105 -11.30 2.94 8.00
N MET A 106 -11.35 1.94 7.13
CA MET A 106 -11.87 0.61 7.43
C MET A 106 -10.69 -0.38 7.38
N THR A 107 -10.52 -1.18 8.41
CA THR A 107 -9.54 -2.26 8.46
C THR A 107 -10.24 -3.59 8.23
N PHE A 108 -9.61 -4.48 7.46
CA PHE A 108 -10.09 -5.84 7.26
C PHE A 108 -8.90 -6.80 7.14
N SER A 109 -9.11 -8.05 7.51
CA SER A 109 -8.16 -9.14 7.31
C SER A 109 -8.77 -10.13 6.32
N PRO A 110 -8.19 -10.29 5.11
CA PRO A 110 -8.70 -11.23 4.13
C PRO A 110 -8.51 -12.68 4.60
N GLN A 111 -9.46 -13.55 4.27
CA GLN A 111 -9.42 -14.97 4.63
C GLN A 111 -8.79 -15.86 3.54
N VAL A 112 -8.95 -15.48 2.27
CA VAL A 112 -8.57 -16.32 1.11
C VAL A 112 -7.11 -16.13 0.70
N PHE A 113 -6.54 -14.98 1.01
CA PHE A 113 -5.16 -14.60 0.70
C PHE A 113 -4.58 -13.84 1.91
N SER A 114 -3.27 -13.92 2.07
CA SER A 114 -2.53 -13.26 3.15
C SER A 114 -2.03 -11.90 2.70
N ILE A 115 -2.03 -10.92 3.61
CA ILE A 115 -1.43 -9.60 3.36
C ILE A 115 0.09 -9.80 3.10
N PRO A 116 0.63 -9.36 1.95
CA PRO A 116 2.05 -9.53 1.65
C PRO A 116 2.91 -8.67 2.57
N THR A 117 4.16 -9.10 2.77
CA THR A 117 5.18 -8.28 3.43
C THR A 117 5.87 -7.29 2.48
N LYS A 118 5.66 -7.44 1.16
CA LYS A 118 6.22 -6.56 0.13
C LYS A 118 5.54 -5.18 0.16
N SER A 119 6.33 -4.11 0.16
CA SER A 119 5.83 -2.74 0.04
C SER A 119 5.34 -2.40 -1.37
N GLN A 120 4.61 -1.29 -1.49
CA GLN A 120 4.20 -0.79 -2.80
C GLN A 120 5.38 -0.43 -3.70
N ASN A 121 5.24 -0.70 -5.00
CA ASN A 121 6.14 -0.23 -6.03
C ASN A 121 5.49 0.93 -6.80
N ASP A 122 6.06 2.11 -6.60
CA ASP A 122 5.62 3.38 -7.18
C ASP A 122 5.73 3.48 -8.70
N LYS A 123 6.34 2.48 -9.36
CA LYS A 123 6.52 2.40 -10.82
C LYS A 123 5.84 1.17 -11.44
N LEU A 124 5.22 0.32 -10.64
CA LEU A 124 4.65 -0.93 -11.11
C LEU A 124 3.23 -0.75 -11.64
N VAL A 125 3.05 -1.13 -12.90
CA VAL A 125 1.77 -1.30 -13.57
C VAL A 125 1.50 -2.80 -13.72
N THR A 126 0.35 -3.26 -13.24
CA THR A 126 -0.10 -4.64 -13.46
C THR A 126 -1.15 -4.71 -14.56
N VAL A 127 -1.21 -5.84 -15.28
CA VAL A 127 -2.16 -6.08 -16.37
C VAL A 127 -2.93 -7.36 -16.12
N MET A 128 -4.27 -7.26 -16.12
CA MET A 128 -5.20 -8.39 -16.02
C MET A 128 -5.92 -8.59 -17.35
N LEU A 129 -5.79 -9.80 -17.91
CA LEU A 129 -6.27 -10.14 -19.26
C LEU A 129 -7.20 -11.36 -19.21
N PRO A 130 -8.23 -11.44 -20.07
CA PRO A 130 -9.18 -12.55 -20.08
C PRO A 130 -8.58 -13.85 -20.62
N PHE A 131 -7.56 -13.77 -21.46
CA PHE A 131 -6.85 -14.89 -22.09
C PHE A 131 -5.41 -14.46 -22.38
N SER A 132 -4.57 -15.38 -22.87
CA SER A 132 -3.24 -15.06 -23.40
C SER A 132 -3.34 -14.20 -24.68
N GLN A 133 -3.53 -12.89 -24.49
CA GLN A 133 -3.62 -11.89 -25.55
C GLN A 133 -2.30 -11.14 -25.68
N GLN A 134 -1.30 -11.78 -26.30
CA GLN A 134 0.05 -11.23 -26.38
C GLN A 134 0.09 -9.85 -27.07
N GLY A 135 -0.77 -9.61 -28.08
CA GLY A 135 -0.87 -8.30 -28.74
C GLY A 135 -1.28 -7.18 -27.78
N THR A 136 -2.36 -7.41 -27.01
CA THR A 136 -2.85 -6.47 -26.00
C THR A 136 -1.81 -6.24 -24.91
N PHE A 137 -1.19 -7.31 -24.40
CA PHE A 137 -0.12 -7.19 -23.41
C PHE A 137 1.06 -6.37 -23.94
N ASN A 138 1.52 -6.63 -25.17
CA ASN A 138 2.62 -5.90 -25.77
C ASN A 138 2.28 -4.40 -25.94
N ALA A 139 1.04 -4.06 -26.31
CA ALA A 139 0.60 -2.67 -26.40
C ALA A 139 0.70 -1.96 -25.04
N VAL A 140 0.21 -2.61 -23.97
CA VAL A 140 0.31 -2.08 -22.61
C VAL A 140 1.78 -1.95 -22.17
N LYS A 141 2.58 -2.99 -22.39
CA LYS A 141 4.00 -3.02 -22.03
C LYS A 141 4.78 -1.89 -22.72
N ASN A 142 4.55 -1.67 -24.02
CA ASN A 142 5.18 -0.58 -24.76
C ASN A 142 4.82 0.79 -24.18
N ALA A 143 3.58 1.00 -23.74
CA ALA A 143 3.16 2.25 -23.11
C ALA A 143 3.87 2.47 -21.75
N CYS A 144 4.04 1.41 -20.96
CA CYS A 144 4.82 1.46 -19.73
C CYS A 144 6.32 1.73 -19.99
N ASP A 145 6.91 1.03 -20.96
CA ASP A 145 8.32 1.16 -21.33
C ASP A 145 8.66 2.60 -21.78
N ASN A 146 7.76 3.27 -22.52
CA ASN A 146 7.89 4.68 -22.93
C ASN A 146 8.03 5.66 -21.76
N LEU A 147 7.59 5.26 -20.56
CA LEU A 147 7.60 6.05 -19.34
C LEU A 147 8.61 5.52 -18.30
N GLY A 148 9.37 4.47 -18.63
CA GLY A 148 10.28 3.80 -17.70
C GLY A 148 9.57 3.13 -16.52
N LEU A 149 8.31 2.70 -16.72
CA LEU A 149 7.51 1.99 -15.74
C LEU A 149 7.69 0.47 -15.87
N GLU A 150 7.51 -0.25 -14.77
CA GLU A 150 7.52 -1.71 -14.78
C GLU A 150 6.14 -2.24 -15.16
N CYS A 151 6.08 -3.21 -16.08
CA CYS A 151 4.83 -3.85 -16.49
C CYS A 151 4.86 -5.35 -16.21
N LYS A 152 3.93 -5.85 -15.40
CA LYS A 152 3.81 -7.28 -15.06
C LYS A 152 2.38 -7.80 -15.27
N LYS A 153 2.22 -9.05 -15.66
CA LYS A 153 0.94 -9.77 -15.65
C LYS A 153 1.00 -10.93 -14.66
N ALA A 154 -0.16 -11.34 -14.12
CA ALA A 154 -0.24 -12.40 -13.12
C ALA A 154 0.31 -13.75 -13.62
N ASP A 155 0.07 -14.08 -14.90
CA ASP A 155 0.53 -15.32 -15.52
C ASP A 155 2.07 -15.52 -15.52
N ASP A 156 2.85 -14.44 -15.36
CA ASP A 156 4.31 -14.51 -15.34
C ASP A 156 4.87 -14.76 -13.92
N ILE A 157 4.00 -14.86 -12.91
CA ILE A 157 4.36 -15.00 -11.50
C ILE A 157 4.07 -16.42 -11.03
N TRP A 158 5.08 -17.06 -10.45
CA TRP A 158 4.98 -18.36 -9.81
C TRP A 158 5.83 -18.33 -8.53
N GLU A 159 5.39 -17.56 -7.55
CA GLU A 159 6.12 -17.39 -6.28
C GLU A 159 5.42 -18.15 -5.14
N ASN A 160 4.09 -18.17 -5.14
CA ASN A 160 3.29 -18.83 -4.12
C ASN A 160 2.69 -20.17 -4.60
N THR A 161 2.34 -21.03 -3.65
CA THR A 161 1.65 -22.30 -3.96
C THR A 161 0.23 -22.08 -4.50
N THR A 162 -0.40 -20.95 -4.15
CA THR A 162 -1.75 -20.59 -4.59
C THR A 162 -1.68 -19.42 -5.57
N PHE A 163 -2.16 -19.64 -6.79
CA PHE A 163 -2.18 -18.62 -7.85
C PHE A 163 -2.90 -17.32 -7.44
N ILE A 164 -3.95 -17.43 -6.63
CA ILE A 164 -4.68 -16.25 -6.15
C ILE A 164 -3.84 -15.37 -5.20
N GLN A 165 -2.87 -15.95 -4.49
CA GLN A 165 -1.95 -15.19 -3.64
C GLN A 165 -1.00 -14.34 -4.49
N ASP A 166 -0.47 -14.90 -5.58
CA ASP A 166 0.40 -14.18 -6.52
C ASP A 166 -0.36 -13.02 -7.19
N ILE A 167 -1.61 -13.25 -7.60
CA ILE A 167 -2.48 -12.18 -8.10
C ILE A 167 -2.66 -11.10 -7.04
N PHE A 168 -3.08 -11.47 -5.83
CA PHE A 168 -3.35 -10.50 -4.77
C PHE A 168 -2.11 -9.66 -4.45
N GLU A 169 -0.94 -10.28 -4.37
CA GLU A 169 0.33 -9.61 -4.11
C GLU A 169 0.73 -8.67 -5.25
N LEU A 170 0.50 -9.06 -6.50
CA LEU A 170 0.72 -8.20 -7.64
C LEU A 170 -0.20 -6.96 -7.62
N ILE A 171 -1.48 -7.15 -7.31
CA ILE A 171 -2.44 -6.03 -7.15
C ILE A 171 -1.99 -5.13 -6.00
N PHE A 172 -1.68 -5.72 -4.85
CA PHE A 172 -1.28 -5.02 -3.63
C PHE A 172 -0.04 -4.14 -3.85
N THR A 173 0.97 -4.66 -4.54
CA THR A 173 2.23 -3.94 -4.78
C THR A 173 2.15 -2.95 -5.94
N SER A 174 1.24 -3.16 -6.89
CA SER A 174 1.10 -2.26 -8.05
C SER A 174 0.55 -0.87 -7.69
N LYS A 175 0.99 0.14 -8.44
CA LYS A 175 0.44 1.50 -8.35
C LYS A 175 -0.82 1.66 -9.20
N VAL A 176 -0.79 1.07 -10.40
CA VAL A 176 -1.88 1.11 -11.38
C VAL A 176 -2.15 -0.30 -11.88
N MET A 177 -3.43 -0.63 -12.03
CA MET A 177 -3.88 -1.84 -12.72
C MET A 177 -4.52 -1.45 -14.06
N ILE A 178 -4.18 -2.17 -15.12
CA ILE A 178 -4.89 -2.15 -16.39
C ILE A 178 -5.71 -3.45 -16.48
N ALA A 179 -7.03 -3.33 -16.70
CA ALA A 179 -7.93 -4.48 -16.74
C ALA A 179 -8.65 -4.55 -18.09
N ASP A 180 -8.53 -5.69 -18.78
CA ASP A 180 -9.22 -5.92 -20.05
C ASP A 180 -10.55 -6.67 -19.84
N PHE A 181 -11.65 -5.95 -20.05
CA PHE A 181 -13.00 -6.51 -19.89
C PHE A 181 -13.50 -7.29 -21.11
N THR A 182 -12.73 -7.38 -22.18
CA THR A 182 -13.12 -8.10 -23.41
C THR A 182 -13.63 -9.51 -23.10
N GLY A 183 -14.79 -9.85 -23.66
CA GLY A 183 -15.38 -11.18 -23.50
C GLY A 183 -15.95 -11.48 -22.12
N LYS A 184 -16.03 -10.49 -21.21
CA LYS A 184 -16.66 -10.60 -19.89
C LYS A 184 -16.06 -11.71 -19.02
N ASN A 185 -14.74 -11.81 -18.98
CA ASN A 185 -14.08 -12.85 -18.20
C ASN A 185 -14.34 -12.66 -16.69
N PRO A 186 -14.91 -13.66 -15.99
CA PRO A 186 -15.26 -13.55 -14.57
C PRO A 186 -14.04 -13.39 -13.65
N ASN A 187 -12.88 -13.94 -14.01
CA ASN A 187 -11.65 -13.80 -13.22
C ASN A 187 -11.17 -12.36 -13.23
N VAL A 188 -11.17 -11.69 -14.39
CA VAL A 188 -10.79 -10.27 -14.48
C VAL A 188 -11.72 -9.40 -13.63
N PHE A 189 -13.02 -9.69 -13.60
CA PHE A 189 -13.94 -8.96 -12.72
C PHE A 189 -13.69 -9.21 -11.23
N TYR A 190 -13.36 -10.45 -10.87
CA TYR A 190 -12.99 -10.78 -9.49
C TYR A 190 -11.74 -10.01 -9.04
N GLU A 191 -10.71 -9.95 -9.89
CA GLU A 191 -9.47 -9.21 -9.67
C GLU A 191 -9.71 -7.70 -9.55
N VAL A 192 -10.54 -7.13 -10.43
CA VAL A 192 -10.95 -5.72 -10.34
C VAL A 192 -11.72 -5.43 -9.06
N GLY A 193 -12.58 -6.36 -8.59
CA GLY A 193 -13.26 -6.23 -7.31
C GLY A 193 -12.28 -6.11 -6.13
N ILE A 194 -11.22 -6.93 -6.13
CA ILE A 194 -10.13 -6.83 -5.15
C ILE A 194 -9.43 -5.48 -5.28
N ALA A 195 -9.02 -5.09 -6.48
CA ALA A 195 -8.32 -3.83 -6.73
C ALA A 195 -9.11 -2.60 -6.26
N HIS A 196 -10.41 -2.56 -6.56
CA HIS A 196 -11.31 -1.49 -6.09
C HIS A 196 -11.43 -1.46 -4.56
N THR A 197 -11.50 -2.63 -3.92
CA THR A 197 -11.58 -2.72 -2.46
C THR A 197 -10.29 -2.21 -1.80
N LEU A 198 -9.13 -2.45 -2.40
CA LEU A 198 -7.84 -1.90 -1.96
C LEU A 198 -7.65 -0.42 -2.36
N GLY A 199 -8.60 0.17 -3.08
CA GLY A 199 -8.53 1.55 -3.55
C GLY A 199 -7.44 1.78 -4.61
N LYS A 200 -7.15 0.78 -5.43
CA LYS A 200 -6.17 0.88 -6.52
C LYS A 200 -6.74 1.64 -7.71
N THR A 201 -5.90 2.41 -8.39
CA THR A 201 -6.25 3.03 -9.67
C THR A 201 -6.35 1.95 -10.75
N VAL A 202 -7.56 1.76 -11.29
CA VAL A 202 -7.84 0.82 -12.39
C VAL A 202 -8.10 1.60 -13.68
N ILE A 203 -7.40 1.22 -14.77
CA ILE A 203 -7.63 1.71 -16.13
C ILE A 203 -8.33 0.58 -16.92
N PRO A 204 -9.61 0.72 -17.23
CA PRO A 204 -10.34 -0.29 -17.98
C PRO A 204 -10.08 -0.17 -19.48
N ILE A 205 -9.78 -1.29 -20.12
CA ILE A 205 -9.67 -1.43 -21.59
C ILE A 205 -10.66 -2.50 -22.07
N THR A 206 -11.10 -2.41 -23.32
CA THR A 206 -12.00 -3.42 -23.89
C THR A 206 -12.02 -3.37 -25.42
N GLN A 207 -12.34 -4.48 -26.08
CA GLN A 207 -12.64 -4.50 -27.51
C GLN A 207 -14.09 -4.13 -27.82
N SER A 208 -14.97 -4.15 -26.82
CA SER A 208 -16.40 -3.87 -26.98
C SER A 208 -16.98 -3.25 -25.71
N ILE A 209 -17.58 -2.07 -25.82
CA ILE A 209 -18.21 -1.40 -24.67
C ILE A 209 -19.32 -2.22 -24.01
N ASN A 210 -19.90 -3.17 -24.76
CA ASN A 210 -20.94 -4.07 -24.25
C ASN A 210 -20.40 -5.13 -23.27
N ASP A 211 -19.08 -5.28 -23.19
CA ASP A 211 -18.42 -6.17 -22.26
C ASP A 211 -18.25 -5.56 -20.87
N ILE A 212 -18.44 -4.25 -20.74
CA ILE A 212 -18.39 -3.54 -19.46
C ILE A 212 -19.73 -3.70 -18.71
N PRO A 213 -19.71 -4.23 -17.47
CA PRO A 213 -20.89 -4.28 -16.60
C PRO A 213 -21.51 -2.90 -16.41
N SER A 214 -22.83 -2.83 -16.30
CA SER A 214 -23.57 -1.56 -16.13
C SER A 214 -23.04 -0.72 -14.98
N ASP A 215 -22.67 -1.35 -13.86
CA ASP A 215 -22.15 -0.68 -12.67
C ASP A 215 -20.78 -0.03 -12.91
N LEU A 216 -20.04 -0.48 -13.94
CA LEU A 216 -18.74 0.05 -14.34
C LEU A 216 -18.80 1.00 -15.56
N LYS A 217 -19.96 1.13 -16.23
CA LYS A 217 -20.12 1.98 -17.44
C LYS A 217 -19.93 3.47 -17.18
N HIS A 218 -20.02 3.91 -15.93
CA HIS A 218 -19.74 5.30 -15.55
C HIS A 218 -18.23 5.63 -15.61
N HIS A 219 -17.36 4.62 -15.65
CA HIS A 219 -15.92 4.80 -15.82
C HIS A 219 -15.56 4.84 -17.31
N ARG A 220 -14.71 5.79 -17.69
CA ARG A 220 -14.17 5.90 -19.06
C ARG A 220 -13.26 4.69 -19.32
N ALA A 221 -13.68 3.80 -20.21
CA ALA A 221 -12.85 2.72 -20.72
C ALA A 221 -12.26 3.05 -22.08
N LEU A 222 -11.05 2.53 -22.32
CA LEU A 222 -10.38 2.64 -23.61
C LEU A 222 -10.84 1.50 -24.52
N VAL A 223 -11.54 1.84 -25.58
CA VAL A 223 -11.98 0.86 -26.58
C VAL A 223 -10.86 0.68 -27.62
N TYR A 224 -10.51 -0.56 -27.93
CA TYR A 224 -9.48 -0.89 -28.92
C TYR A 224 -9.90 -1.98 -29.88
N HIS A 225 -9.14 -2.16 -30.97
CA HIS A 225 -9.33 -3.24 -31.92
C HIS A 225 -8.09 -4.15 -31.95
N PRO A 226 -8.24 -5.49 -31.99
CA PRO A 226 -7.13 -6.44 -31.90
C PRO A 226 -6.38 -6.59 -33.25
N ILE A 227 -5.98 -5.45 -33.82
CA ILE A 227 -5.20 -5.34 -35.06
C ILE A 227 -4.00 -4.43 -34.82
N GLU A 228 -2.97 -4.50 -35.67
CA GLU A 228 -1.72 -3.74 -35.48
C GLU A 228 -1.95 -2.24 -35.22
N GLN A 229 -2.82 -1.62 -36.02
CA GLN A 229 -3.17 -0.21 -35.87
C GLN A 229 -3.88 0.07 -34.53
N GLY A 230 -4.82 -0.81 -34.14
CA GLY A 230 -5.57 -0.68 -32.88
C GLY A 230 -4.67 -0.88 -31.65
N TYR A 231 -3.64 -1.72 -31.73
CA TYR A 231 -2.63 -1.85 -30.67
C TYR A 231 -1.77 -0.59 -30.54
N LYS A 232 -1.40 0.07 -31.65
CA LYS A 232 -0.68 1.35 -31.62
C LYS A 232 -1.54 2.44 -30.98
N GLU A 233 -2.81 2.51 -31.34
CA GLU A 233 -3.77 3.45 -30.76
C GLU A 233 -3.98 3.19 -29.26
N LEU A 234 -4.16 1.93 -28.86
CA LEU A 234 -4.25 1.53 -27.46
C LEU A 234 -2.99 1.95 -26.67
N THR A 235 -1.80 1.70 -27.24
CA THR A 235 -0.52 2.12 -26.63
C THR A 235 -0.51 3.62 -26.37
N ASN A 236 -0.92 4.44 -27.35
CA ASN A 236 -0.94 5.89 -27.22
C ASN A 236 -1.93 6.39 -26.17
N GLU A 237 -3.13 5.80 -26.11
CA GLU A 237 -4.14 6.21 -25.12
C GLU A 237 -3.75 5.78 -23.69
N ILE A 238 -3.13 4.61 -23.53
CA ILE A 238 -2.57 4.18 -22.25
C ILE A 238 -1.43 5.11 -21.84
N ASP A 239 -0.48 5.43 -22.74
CA ASP A 239 0.63 6.35 -22.46
C ASP A 239 0.11 7.72 -21.97
N LYS A 240 -0.85 8.31 -22.68
CA LYS A 240 -1.52 9.56 -22.26
C LYS A 240 -2.09 9.44 -20.85
N ARG A 241 -2.80 8.34 -20.56
CA ARG A 241 -3.41 8.14 -19.24
C ARG A 241 -2.35 7.95 -18.16
N LEU A 242 -1.32 7.16 -18.40
CA LEU A 242 -0.23 6.92 -17.45
C LEU A 242 0.52 8.22 -17.14
N ARG A 243 0.80 9.09 -18.12
CA ARG A 243 1.41 10.42 -17.86
C ARG A 243 0.63 11.26 -16.84
N THR A 244 -0.71 11.16 -16.83
CA THR A 244 -1.53 11.88 -15.84
C THR A 244 -1.43 11.29 -14.41
N LEU A 245 -1.02 10.03 -14.29
CA LEU A 245 -0.93 9.30 -13.01
C LEU A 245 0.51 9.24 -12.47
N PHE A 246 1.50 9.40 -13.36
CA PHE A 246 2.92 9.42 -13.07
C PHE A 246 3.52 10.75 -13.58
N PRO A 247 3.19 11.89 -12.95
CA PRO A 247 3.77 13.16 -13.35
C PRO A 247 5.29 13.12 -13.16
N GLU A 248 6.04 13.62 -14.15
CA GLU A 248 7.48 13.82 -14.00
C GLU A 248 7.72 14.71 -12.79
N LYS A 249 8.56 14.26 -11.85
CA LYS A 249 9.07 15.15 -10.81
C LYS A 249 9.94 16.17 -11.51
N GLU A 250 9.45 17.41 -11.65
CA GLU A 250 10.32 18.54 -11.97
C GLU A 250 11.45 18.55 -10.93
N LEU A 251 12.66 18.28 -11.38
CA LEU A 251 13.88 18.44 -10.59
C LEU A 251 14.10 19.95 -10.45
N TRP A 252 13.61 20.53 -9.35
CA TRP A 252 14.00 21.85 -8.88
C TRP A 252 15.08 21.75 -7.81
#